data_AF-A0A7J9Q5U7-F1
#
_entry.id   AF-A0A7J9Q5U7-F1
#
_cell.length_a   1.000
_cell.length_b   1.000
_cell.length_c   1.000
_cell.angle_alpha   90.00
_cell.angle_beta   90.00
_cell.angle_gamma   90.00
#
_symmetry.space_group_name_H-M   'P 1'
#
loop_
_entity.id
_entity.type
_entity.pdbx_description
1 polymer ?
#
loop_
_entity_poly.entity_id
_entity_poly.type
_entity_poly.pdbx_seq_one_letter_code
_entity_poly.pdbx_strand_id
1 'polypeptide(L)'
;KWINCQTGNEKQKEIASKVKYIFIVGDLVDGVGIYPGQDSELLIKDIYQQYNECAKLLKQIPSHIKLIICPGNHDAMRIAEPQPELYKDFAAAIWELPNVIMISNPAMINIGFTKDFPGFDVLFYHGFSFDYFIANVESIRNQGGYDRPDLMMKFLLQRRHLAPTHKSTLYIPDVKRDPLVISSVPDFFLTGHIHKSSVSNYRNVTMICGSCWQSKTAFQEKVGHHPEPCRVPIINLQTREVKILKFGE
;
A
#
# COMPACT_ATOMS: atom_id res chain seq x y z
N LYS A 1 10.39 -3.03 -16.29
CA LYS A 1 11.64 -3.64 -16.80
C LYS A 1 12.09 -4.87 -16.00
N TRP A 2 12.44 -4.73 -14.70
CA TRP A 2 12.89 -5.88 -13.88
C TRP A 2 11.87 -7.03 -13.82
N ILE A 3 10.59 -6.72 -13.62
CA ILE A 3 9.51 -7.72 -13.61
C ILE A 3 9.35 -8.46 -14.95
N ASN A 4 9.82 -7.86 -16.05
CA ASN A 4 9.85 -8.47 -17.38
C ASN A 4 11.14 -9.27 -17.63
N CYS A 5 11.96 -9.53 -16.60
CA CYS A 5 13.26 -10.19 -16.69
C CYS A 5 14.27 -9.50 -17.63
N GLN A 6 14.05 -8.23 -17.97
CA GLN A 6 14.91 -7.46 -18.88
C GLN A 6 16.18 -6.93 -18.20
N THR A 7 16.18 -6.84 -16.87
CA THR A 7 17.29 -6.33 -16.06
C THR A 7 17.57 -7.25 -14.86
N GLY A 8 18.76 -7.15 -14.29
CA GLY A 8 19.21 -7.96 -13.16
C GLY A 8 20.05 -9.18 -13.55
N ASN A 9 20.68 -9.80 -12.56
CA ASN A 9 21.45 -11.05 -12.73
C ASN A 9 20.53 -12.28 -12.85
N GLU A 10 21.10 -13.45 -13.13
CA GLU A 10 20.34 -14.69 -13.33
C GLU A 10 19.41 -15.03 -12.16
N LYS A 11 19.92 -14.92 -10.92
CA LYS A 11 19.13 -15.16 -9.71
C LYS A 11 17.97 -14.16 -9.58
N GLN A 12 18.18 -12.90 -9.92
CA GLN A 12 17.12 -11.88 -9.91
C GLN A 12 16.07 -12.13 -10.99
N LYS A 13 16.48 -12.56 -12.19
CA LYS A 13 15.56 -12.93 -13.27
C LYS A 13 14.74 -14.17 -12.91
N GLU A 14 15.36 -15.15 -12.24
CA GLU A 14 14.65 -16.33 -11.72
C GLU A 14 13.60 -15.95 -10.67
N ILE A 15 13.91 -14.98 -9.80
CA ILE A 15 12.93 -14.46 -8.84
C ILE A 15 11.79 -13.75 -9.59
N ALA A 16 12.11 -12.85 -10.53
CA ALA A 16 11.11 -12.11 -11.30
C ALA A 16 10.15 -13.02 -12.08
N SER A 17 10.65 -14.11 -12.68
CA SER A 17 9.83 -15.06 -13.45
C SER A 17 8.83 -15.87 -12.60
N LYS A 18 9.06 -15.94 -11.28
CA LYS A 18 8.19 -16.64 -10.33
C LYS A 18 7.14 -15.73 -9.70
N VAL A 19 7.19 -14.41 -9.93
CA VAL A 19 6.21 -13.47 -9.37
C VAL A 19 4.81 -13.78 -9.93
N LYS A 20 3.81 -13.86 -9.04
CA LYS A 20 2.40 -14.10 -9.41
C LYS A 20 1.46 -12.98 -8.99
N TYR A 21 1.86 -12.19 -7.98
CA TYR A 21 1.06 -11.13 -7.41
C TYR A 21 1.92 -9.88 -7.23
N ILE A 22 1.36 -8.72 -7.50
CA ILE A 22 1.88 -7.41 -7.09
C ILE A 22 0.76 -6.72 -6.32
N PHE A 23 1.11 -6.17 -5.16
CA PHE A 23 0.19 -5.45 -4.29
C PHE A 23 0.49 -3.96 -4.37
N ILE A 24 -0.52 -3.14 -4.65
CA ILE A 24 -0.45 -1.69 -4.66
C ILE A 24 -1.42 -1.19 -3.58
N VAL A 25 -0.88 -0.54 -2.56
CA VAL A 25 -1.61 -0.22 -1.34
C VAL A 25 -1.85 1.29 -1.26
N GLY A 26 -2.70 1.79 -2.16
CA GLY A 26 -3.11 3.18 -2.28
C GLY A 26 -2.13 4.11 -2.98
N ASP A 27 -2.59 5.34 -3.17
CA ASP A 27 -1.88 6.46 -3.80
C ASP A 27 -1.26 6.10 -5.16
N LEU A 28 -2.12 5.62 -6.08
CA LEU A 28 -1.70 5.30 -7.45
C LEU A 28 -1.31 6.54 -8.24
N VAL A 29 -1.86 7.68 -7.84
CA VAL A 29 -1.70 8.99 -8.43
C VAL A 29 -1.48 10.00 -7.32
N ASP A 30 -0.89 11.15 -7.64
CA ASP A 30 -0.63 12.19 -6.63
C ASP A 30 -1.91 12.97 -6.27
N GLY A 31 -2.95 12.86 -7.09
CA GLY A 31 -4.22 13.54 -6.89
C GLY A 31 -4.19 15.00 -7.32
N VAL A 32 -5.28 15.72 -7.03
CA VAL A 32 -5.41 17.16 -7.29
C VAL A 32 -6.01 17.83 -6.06
N GLY A 33 -5.31 18.81 -5.51
CA GLY A 33 -5.80 19.59 -4.36
C GLY A 33 -5.68 18.87 -3.02
N ILE A 34 -4.73 17.94 -2.89
CA ILE A 34 -4.51 17.14 -1.68
C ILE A 34 -3.92 18.00 -0.54
N TYR A 35 -2.97 18.88 -0.85
CA TYR A 35 -2.39 19.81 0.12
C TYR A 35 -2.11 21.20 -0.48
N PRO A 36 -2.01 22.25 0.36
CA PRO A 36 -1.72 23.61 -0.12
C PRO A 36 -0.42 23.69 -0.91
N GLY A 37 -0.49 24.24 -2.12
CA GLY A 37 0.67 24.40 -3.00
C GLY A 37 0.94 23.23 -3.95
N GLN A 38 0.22 22.11 -3.83
CA GLN A 38 0.43 20.91 -4.66
C GLN A 38 0.39 21.20 -6.17
N ASP A 39 -0.49 22.08 -6.65
CA ASP A 39 -0.62 22.40 -8.09
C ASP A 39 0.69 22.94 -8.72
N SER A 40 1.57 23.54 -7.93
CA SER A 40 2.90 23.96 -8.39
C SER A 40 3.92 22.82 -8.51
N GLU A 41 3.66 21.70 -7.84
CA GLU A 41 4.51 20.50 -7.81
C GLU A 41 4.07 19.44 -8.84
N LEU A 42 2.79 19.45 -9.26
CA LEU A 42 2.24 18.50 -10.21
C LEU A 42 2.78 18.69 -11.63
N LEU A 43 3.42 17.63 -12.16
CA LEU A 43 3.73 17.53 -13.59
C LEU A 43 2.47 17.34 -14.45
N ILE A 44 1.52 16.56 -13.94
CA ILE A 44 0.24 16.28 -14.59
C ILE A 44 -0.87 16.79 -13.67
N LYS A 45 -1.51 17.90 -14.06
CA LYS A 45 -2.50 18.61 -13.24
C LYS A 45 -3.92 18.06 -13.38
N ASP A 46 -4.16 17.26 -14.41
CA ASP A 46 -5.46 16.65 -14.68
C ASP A 46 -5.52 15.23 -14.10
N ILE A 47 -6.55 14.97 -13.29
CA ILE A 47 -6.69 13.69 -12.57
C ILE A 47 -6.90 12.49 -13.50
N TYR A 48 -7.62 12.67 -14.62
CA TYR A 48 -7.81 11.60 -15.60
C TYR A 48 -6.51 11.29 -16.32
N GLN A 49 -5.71 12.31 -16.65
CA GLN A 49 -4.38 12.13 -17.22
C GLN A 49 -3.42 11.42 -16.26
N GLN A 50 -3.48 11.71 -14.95
CA GLN A 50 -2.67 10.98 -13.96
C GLN A 50 -3.00 9.48 -13.98
N TYR A 51 -4.29 9.10 -13.97
CA TYR A 51 -4.68 7.69 -14.08
C TYR A 51 -4.31 7.07 -15.44
N ASN A 52 -4.42 7.81 -16.53
CA ASN A 52 -4.01 7.32 -17.86
C ASN A 52 -2.51 7.02 -17.92
N GLU A 53 -1.65 7.86 -17.36
CA GLU A 53 -0.21 7.59 -17.28
C GLU A 53 0.11 6.43 -16.35
N CYS A 54 -0.55 6.35 -15.19
CA CYS A 54 -0.42 5.20 -14.29
C CYS A 54 -0.80 3.89 -15.01
N ALA A 55 -1.92 3.87 -15.74
CA ALA A 55 -2.36 2.73 -16.52
C ALA A 55 -1.35 2.32 -17.60
N LYS A 56 -0.74 3.29 -18.31
CA LYS A 56 0.32 3.02 -19.30
C LYS A 56 1.53 2.33 -18.70
N LEU A 57 1.91 2.67 -17.48
CA LEU A 57 3.02 2.03 -16.77
C LEU A 57 2.63 0.63 -16.30
N LEU A 58 1.46 0.47 -15.68
CA LEU A 58 0.96 -0.83 -15.20
C LEU A 58 0.72 -1.82 -16.33
N LYS A 59 0.30 -1.37 -17.52
CA LYS A 59 0.14 -2.19 -18.73
C LYS A 59 1.43 -2.87 -19.19
N GLN A 60 2.61 -2.35 -18.79
CA GLN A 60 3.90 -2.97 -19.12
C GLN A 60 4.22 -4.19 -18.23
N ILE A 61 3.42 -4.46 -17.21
CA ILE A 61 3.57 -5.64 -16.35
C ILE A 61 2.95 -6.85 -17.06
N PRO A 62 3.61 -8.03 -17.05
CA PRO A 62 3.07 -9.23 -17.68
C PRO A 62 1.66 -9.56 -17.20
N SER A 63 0.75 -9.84 -18.13
CA SER A 63 -0.67 -10.08 -17.83
C SER A 63 -0.94 -11.31 -16.95
N HIS A 64 0.00 -12.24 -16.83
CA HIS A 64 -0.12 -13.40 -15.93
C HIS A 64 0.11 -13.04 -14.45
N ILE A 65 0.62 -11.84 -14.16
CA ILE A 65 0.83 -11.34 -12.80
C ILE A 65 -0.42 -10.56 -12.39
N LYS A 66 -1.07 -10.98 -11.31
CA LYS A 66 -2.24 -10.30 -10.77
C LYS A 66 -1.82 -9.03 -10.04
N LEU A 67 -2.38 -7.89 -10.44
CA LEU A 67 -2.22 -6.60 -9.77
C LEU A 67 -3.40 -6.42 -8.82
N ILE A 68 -3.16 -6.47 -7.52
CA ILE A 68 -4.21 -6.25 -6.52
C ILE A 68 -4.01 -4.87 -5.91
N ILE A 69 -5.06 -4.05 -6.01
CA ILE A 69 -4.97 -2.62 -5.80
C ILE A 69 -6.05 -2.18 -4.83
N CYS A 70 -5.67 -1.54 -3.72
CA CYS A 70 -6.59 -0.74 -2.91
C CYS A 70 -6.30 0.76 -3.10
N PRO A 71 -7.27 1.65 -2.87
CA PRO A 71 -7.03 3.09 -2.94
C PRO A 71 -6.31 3.63 -1.68
N GLY A 72 -5.82 4.86 -1.80
CA GLY A 72 -5.26 5.68 -0.72
C GLY A 72 -5.93 7.05 -0.60
N ASN A 73 -5.35 7.96 0.17
CA ASN A 73 -5.93 9.29 0.39
C ASN A 73 -5.64 10.31 -0.73
N HIS A 74 -4.70 10.03 -1.63
CA HIS A 74 -4.45 10.88 -2.82
C HIS A 74 -5.34 10.50 -4.02
N ASP A 75 -5.91 9.29 -4.01
CA ASP A 75 -6.75 8.81 -5.10
C ASP A 75 -8.07 9.61 -5.22
N ALA A 76 -8.60 9.69 -6.45
CA ALA A 76 -9.79 10.49 -6.79
C ALA A 76 -11.10 9.88 -6.28
N MET A 77 -11.29 9.94 -4.97
CA MET A 77 -12.46 9.39 -4.30
C MET A 77 -12.66 10.02 -2.92
N ARG A 78 -13.60 9.48 -2.14
CA ARG A 78 -13.74 9.89 -0.74
C ARG A 78 -12.47 9.51 0.04
N ILE A 79 -11.99 10.44 0.86
CA ILE A 79 -10.85 10.20 1.76
C ILE A 79 -11.29 9.34 2.96
N ALA A 80 -12.55 9.50 3.40
CA ALA A 80 -13.05 8.82 4.58
C ALA A 80 -13.14 7.29 4.40
N GLU A 81 -12.63 6.57 5.40
CA GLU A 81 -12.54 5.12 5.46
C GLU A 81 -13.85 4.52 6.01
N PRO A 82 -14.29 3.35 5.53
CA PRO A 82 -13.67 2.55 4.48
C PRO A 82 -13.83 3.24 3.12
N GLN A 83 -12.79 3.20 2.32
CA GLN A 83 -12.84 3.61 0.92
C GLN A 83 -13.30 2.40 0.08
N PRO A 84 -14.34 2.52 -0.76
CA PRO A 84 -14.72 1.45 -1.70
C PRO A 84 -13.61 1.22 -2.75
N GLU A 85 -13.83 0.38 -3.74
CA GLU A 85 -12.93 0.34 -4.89
C GLU A 85 -12.85 1.70 -5.59
N LEU A 86 -11.74 1.96 -6.30
CA LEU A 86 -11.53 3.18 -7.06
C LEU A 86 -12.72 3.48 -7.99
N TYR A 87 -13.20 4.73 -7.97
CA TYR A 87 -14.31 5.16 -8.80
C TYR A 87 -13.96 5.01 -10.29
N LYS A 88 -14.80 4.26 -11.01
CA LYS A 88 -14.58 3.93 -12.43
C LYS A 88 -14.52 5.16 -13.31
N ASP A 89 -15.29 6.19 -13.00
CA ASP A 89 -15.36 7.39 -13.83
C ASP A 89 -14.01 8.12 -13.90
N PHE A 90 -13.22 8.13 -12.82
CA PHE A 90 -11.88 8.72 -12.81
C PHE A 90 -10.77 7.75 -13.24
N ALA A 91 -10.87 6.49 -12.82
CA ALA A 91 -9.81 5.49 -12.98
C ALA A 91 -10.09 4.46 -14.09
N ALA A 92 -10.92 4.80 -15.09
CA ALA A 92 -11.37 3.88 -16.14
C ALA A 92 -10.21 3.13 -16.81
N ALA A 93 -9.11 3.82 -17.14
CA ALA A 93 -7.94 3.23 -17.76
C ALA A 93 -7.25 2.15 -16.92
N ILE A 94 -7.34 2.22 -15.57
CA ILE A 94 -6.82 1.18 -14.68
C ILE A 94 -7.76 -0.04 -14.70
N TRP A 95 -9.08 0.20 -14.70
CA TRP A 95 -10.10 -0.86 -14.75
C TRP A 95 -10.08 -1.67 -16.07
N GLU A 96 -9.60 -1.07 -17.15
CA GLU A 96 -9.44 -1.74 -18.45
C GLU A 96 -8.26 -2.72 -18.50
N LEU A 97 -7.38 -2.72 -17.50
CA LEU A 97 -6.24 -3.65 -17.44
C LEU A 97 -6.73 -5.06 -17.08
N PRO A 98 -6.42 -6.09 -17.89
CA PRO A 98 -7.04 -7.42 -17.78
C PRO A 98 -6.60 -8.21 -16.53
N ASN A 99 -5.53 -7.78 -15.88
CA ASN A 99 -4.91 -8.45 -14.73
C ASN A 99 -5.04 -7.64 -13.43
N VAL A 100 -5.83 -6.56 -13.43
CA VAL A 100 -6.13 -5.76 -12.23
C VAL A 100 -7.31 -6.34 -11.45
N ILE A 101 -7.15 -6.37 -10.14
CA ILE A 101 -8.19 -6.70 -9.16
C ILE A 101 -8.25 -5.52 -8.18
N MET A 102 -9.29 -4.71 -8.30
CA MET A 102 -9.54 -3.61 -7.38
C MET A 102 -10.24 -4.13 -6.12
N ILE A 103 -9.81 -3.63 -4.96
CA ILE A 103 -10.39 -3.92 -3.65
C ILE A 103 -10.56 -2.62 -2.85
N SER A 104 -11.35 -2.68 -1.78
CA SER A 104 -11.53 -1.56 -0.86
C SER A 104 -10.29 -1.27 -0.01
N ASN A 105 -10.22 -0.09 0.61
CA ASN A 105 -9.32 0.20 1.73
C ASN A 105 -10.12 0.41 3.02
N PRO A 106 -9.97 -0.44 4.06
CA PRO A 106 -9.21 -1.68 4.08
C PRO A 106 -9.90 -2.83 3.33
N ALA A 107 -9.20 -3.94 3.16
CA ALA A 107 -9.75 -5.20 2.65
C ALA A 107 -8.99 -6.42 3.18
N MET A 108 -9.69 -7.54 3.37
CA MET A 108 -9.08 -8.84 3.62
C MET A 108 -9.35 -9.74 2.42
N ILE A 109 -8.31 -10.30 1.82
CA ILE A 109 -8.42 -11.22 0.68
C ILE A 109 -7.63 -12.50 0.94
N ASN A 110 -7.98 -13.56 0.23
CA ASN A 110 -7.20 -14.81 0.25
C ASN A 110 -6.47 -14.99 -1.08
N ILE A 111 -5.18 -15.34 -1.02
CA ILE A 111 -4.35 -15.62 -2.19
C ILE A 111 -3.79 -17.04 -2.15
N GLY A 112 -3.54 -17.61 -3.33
CA GLY A 112 -2.85 -18.89 -3.44
C GLY A 112 -3.68 -20.11 -3.02
N PHE A 113 -4.96 -19.96 -2.70
CA PHE A 113 -5.85 -21.09 -2.41
C PHE A 113 -5.80 -22.19 -3.48
N THR A 114 -5.67 -23.43 -3.04
CA THR A 114 -5.84 -24.64 -3.84
C THR A 114 -6.65 -25.65 -3.05
N LYS A 115 -6.99 -26.80 -3.65
CA LYS A 115 -7.69 -27.88 -2.94
C LYS A 115 -6.94 -28.38 -1.69
N ASP A 116 -5.61 -28.33 -1.73
CA ASP A 116 -4.73 -28.89 -0.71
C ASP A 116 -4.02 -27.79 0.12
N PHE A 117 -4.28 -26.51 -0.15
CA PHE A 117 -3.69 -25.38 0.55
C PHE A 117 -4.74 -24.29 0.79
N PRO A 118 -5.05 -23.93 2.05
CA PRO A 118 -6.11 -22.96 2.39
C PRO A 118 -5.82 -21.52 1.91
N GLY A 119 -4.65 -21.28 1.31
CA GLY A 119 -4.24 -19.96 0.89
C GLY A 119 -3.63 -19.16 2.03
N PHE A 120 -3.36 -17.89 1.75
CA PHE A 120 -2.92 -16.91 2.73
C PHE A 120 -3.91 -15.76 2.80
N ASP A 121 -4.27 -15.38 4.02
CA ASP A 121 -5.10 -14.21 4.25
C ASP A 121 -4.24 -12.94 4.31
N VAL A 122 -4.56 -11.98 3.45
CA VAL A 122 -3.82 -10.74 3.28
C VAL A 122 -4.73 -9.57 3.63
N LEU A 123 -4.39 -8.87 4.70
CA LEU A 123 -5.03 -7.63 5.13
C LEU A 123 -4.35 -6.45 4.45
N PHE A 124 -5.12 -5.65 3.72
CA PHE A 124 -4.72 -4.39 3.12
C PHE A 124 -5.26 -3.24 3.96
N TYR A 125 -4.40 -2.26 4.22
CA TYR A 125 -4.80 -0.97 4.77
C TYR A 125 -3.82 0.09 4.28
N HIS A 126 -4.29 1.16 3.65
CA HIS A 126 -3.39 2.20 3.14
C HIS A 126 -2.51 2.80 4.25
N GLY A 127 -3.09 3.08 5.43
CA GLY A 127 -2.33 3.56 6.58
C GLY A 127 -2.69 4.97 7.05
N PHE A 128 -3.82 5.54 6.61
CA PHE A 128 -4.16 6.95 6.88
C PHE A 128 -4.21 7.28 8.39
N SER A 129 -4.52 6.31 9.25
CA SER A 129 -4.51 6.50 10.71
C SER A 129 -3.12 6.67 11.35
N PHE A 130 -2.04 6.37 10.61
CA PHE A 130 -0.70 6.30 11.18
C PHE A 130 -0.21 7.67 11.65
N ASP A 131 -0.50 8.74 10.90
CA ASP A 131 -0.14 10.12 11.28
C ASP A 131 -0.65 10.47 12.67
N TYR A 132 -1.90 10.10 12.97
CA TYR A 132 -2.49 10.34 14.27
C TYR A 132 -1.72 9.61 15.38
N PHE A 133 -1.40 8.33 15.20
CA PHE A 133 -0.71 7.56 16.24
C PHE A 133 0.75 7.98 16.40
N ILE A 134 1.42 8.36 15.31
CA ILE A 134 2.77 8.91 15.35
C ILE A 134 2.78 10.23 16.14
N ALA A 135 1.79 11.09 15.93
CA ALA A 135 1.69 12.35 16.66
C ALA A 135 1.28 12.17 18.13
N ASN A 136 0.39 11.22 18.45
CA ASN A 136 -0.28 11.16 19.75
C ASN A 136 0.18 10.02 20.67
N VAL A 137 0.92 9.03 20.19
CA VAL A 137 1.43 7.92 21.01
C VAL A 137 2.92 8.10 21.24
N GLU A 138 3.26 8.52 22.46
CA GLU A 138 4.65 8.84 22.83
C GLU A 138 5.63 7.69 22.62
N SER A 139 5.24 6.46 23.00
CA SER A 139 6.10 5.28 22.84
C SER A 139 6.45 5.00 21.39
N ILE A 140 5.57 5.34 20.45
CA ILE A 140 5.74 5.21 19.02
C ILE A 140 6.65 6.33 18.49
N ARG A 141 6.33 7.58 18.87
CA ARG A 141 7.05 8.77 18.43
C ARG A 141 8.51 8.73 18.86
N ASN A 142 8.76 8.39 20.12
CA ASN A 142 10.10 8.37 20.71
C ASN A 142 10.94 7.17 20.22
N GLN A 143 10.33 6.14 19.64
CA GLN A 143 11.03 4.96 19.10
C GLN A 143 11.29 5.03 17.59
N GLY A 144 11.02 6.17 16.95
CA GLY A 144 11.35 6.43 15.55
C GLY A 144 10.21 6.97 14.70
N GLY A 145 8.97 7.02 15.22
CA GLY A 145 7.83 7.63 14.54
C GLY A 145 7.66 7.15 13.09
N TYR A 146 7.75 8.07 12.13
CA TYR A 146 7.65 7.80 10.69
C TYR A 146 8.70 6.83 10.14
N ASP A 147 9.85 6.69 10.80
CA ASP A 147 10.90 5.74 10.37
C ASP A 147 10.64 4.30 10.84
N ARG A 148 9.60 4.07 11.66
CA ARG A 148 9.27 2.77 12.25
C ARG A 148 7.82 2.36 12.00
N PRO A 149 7.41 2.18 10.73
CA PRO A 149 6.05 1.75 10.40
C PRO A 149 5.72 0.37 11.00
N ASP A 150 6.71 -0.50 11.25
CA ASP A 150 6.51 -1.78 11.92
C ASP A 150 5.89 -1.65 13.32
N LEU A 151 6.24 -0.58 14.05
CA LEU A 151 5.63 -0.29 15.34
C LEU A 151 4.16 0.11 15.19
N MET A 152 3.78 0.79 14.10
CA MET A 152 2.40 1.22 13.85
C MET A 152 1.55 -0.01 13.53
N MET A 153 2.04 -0.82 12.60
CA MET A 153 1.39 -2.05 12.20
C MET A 153 1.17 -2.98 13.39
N LYS A 154 2.20 -3.17 14.22
CA LYS A 154 2.10 -3.94 15.47
C LYS A 154 1.08 -3.35 16.44
N PHE A 155 1.08 -2.03 16.61
CA PHE A 155 0.17 -1.34 17.51
C PHE A 155 -1.30 -1.54 17.12
N LEU A 156 -1.61 -1.51 15.82
CA LEU A 156 -2.96 -1.76 15.29
C LEU A 156 -3.35 -3.24 15.40
N LEU A 157 -2.44 -4.18 15.09
CA LEU A 157 -2.68 -5.61 15.27
C LEU A 157 -2.98 -5.96 16.74
N GLN A 158 -2.26 -5.35 17.69
CA GLN A 158 -2.51 -5.54 19.13
C GLN A 158 -3.90 -5.08 19.57
N ARG A 159 -4.45 -4.06 18.91
CA ARG A 159 -5.79 -3.52 19.16
C ARG A 159 -6.88 -4.17 18.33
N ARG A 160 -6.49 -4.99 17.34
CA ARG A 160 -7.41 -5.62 16.39
C ARG A 160 -8.31 -4.60 15.69
N HIS A 161 -7.76 -3.42 15.42
CA HIS A 161 -8.48 -2.31 14.80
C HIS A 161 -7.51 -1.38 14.08
N LEU A 162 -7.88 -0.89 12.89
CA LEU A 162 -7.03 -0.08 12.02
C LEU A 162 -7.01 1.41 12.38
N ALA A 163 -8.06 1.91 13.04
CA ALA A 163 -8.13 3.27 13.58
C ALA A 163 -8.87 3.34 14.95
N PRO A 164 -8.35 2.71 16.02
CA PRO A 164 -9.08 2.47 17.27
C PRO A 164 -9.45 3.72 18.08
N THR A 165 -8.87 4.88 17.78
CA THR A 165 -9.15 6.12 18.50
C THR A 165 -10.11 6.97 17.68
N HIS A 166 -11.15 7.52 18.30
CA HIS A 166 -12.06 8.43 17.62
C HIS A 166 -11.27 9.62 17.01
N LYS A 167 -11.53 9.93 15.75
CA LYS A 167 -10.81 10.93 14.93
C LYS A 167 -9.36 10.57 14.57
N SER A 168 -8.90 9.33 14.80
CA SER A 168 -7.60 8.92 14.27
C SER A 168 -7.58 8.73 12.75
N THR A 169 -8.76 8.64 12.12
CA THR A 169 -8.95 8.69 10.67
C THR A 169 -10.29 9.38 10.37
N LEU A 170 -10.49 9.80 9.13
CA LEU A 170 -11.82 10.17 8.64
C LEU A 170 -12.61 8.88 8.43
N TYR A 171 -13.81 8.79 9.02
CA TYR A 171 -14.56 7.55 9.07
C TYR A 171 -16.02 7.74 8.62
N ILE A 172 -16.51 6.83 7.80
CA ILE A 172 -17.93 6.71 7.44
C ILE A 172 -18.51 5.54 8.24
N PRO A 173 -19.43 5.81 9.17
CA PRO A 173 -20.04 4.77 10.00
C PRO A 173 -20.91 3.84 9.16
N ASP A 174 -20.75 2.54 9.41
CA ASP A 174 -21.66 1.50 8.94
C ASP A 174 -22.44 0.98 10.15
N VAL A 175 -23.78 1.08 10.06
CA VAL A 175 -24.70 0.71 11.14
C VAL A 175 -24.69 -0.78 11.48
N LYS A 176 -24.17 -1.64 10.59
CA LYS A 176 -24.16 -3.10 10.76
C LYS A 176 -22.86 -3.62 11.34
N ARG A 177 -21.72 -3.00 11.00
CA ARG A 177 -20.39 -3.44 11.42
C ARG A 177 -19.37 -2.33 11.28
N ASP A 178 -18.33 -2.37 12.10
CA ASP A 178 -17.16 -1.53 11.89
C ASP A 178 -16.18 -2.21 10.91
N PRO A 179 -15.95 -1.64 9.71
CA PRO A 179 -15.05 -2.21 8.69
C PRO A 179 -13.57 -2.06 9.04
N LEU A 180 -13.20 -1.27 10.06
CA LEU A 180 -11.82 -1.10 10.51
C LEU A 180 -11.42 -2.12 11.59
N VAL A 181 -12.37 -2.92 12.08
CA VAL A 181 -12.10 -4.04 13.00
C VAL A 181 -11.41 -5.18 12.25
N ILE A 182 -10.30 -5.65 12.80
CA ILE A 182 -9.55 -6.81 12.31
C ILE A 182 -10.17 -8.06 12.93
N SER A 183 -11.22 -8.61 12.32
CA SER A 183 -12.02 -9.72 12.86
C SER A 183 -11.31 -11.08 12.80
N SER A 184 -10.55 -11.36 11.74
CA SER A 184 -9.68 -12.53 11.60
C SER A 184 -8.20 -12.12 11.68
N VAL A 185 -7.33 -13.03 12.11
CA VAL A 185 -5.88 -12.80 12.15
C VAL A 185 -5.33 -13.05 10.74
N PRO A 186 -4.71 -12.06 10.07
CA PRO A 186 -4.14 -12.26 8.73
C PRO A 186 -2.81 -13.01 8.79
N ASP A 187 -2.41 -13.61 7.68
CA ASP A 187 -1.03 -14.08 7.47
C ASP A 187 -0.09 -12.92 7.10
N PHE A 188 -0.60 -12.00 6.28
CA PHE A 188 0.12 -10.82 5.82
C PHE A 188 -0.67 -9.55 6.11
N PHE A 189 -0.01 -8.52 6.63
CA PHE A 189 -0.58 -7.19 6.80
C PHE A 189 0.20 -6.21 5.92
N LEU A 190 -0.44 -5.61 4.92
CA LEU A 190 0.16 -4.72 3.94
C LEU A 190 -0.29 -3.28 4.17
N THR A 191 0.66 -2.36 4.22
CA THR A 191 0.41 -0.92 4.36
C THR A 191 1.28 -0.07 3.43
N GLY A 192 0.91 1.20 3.28
CA GLY A 192 1.61 2.22 2.51
C GLY A 192 1.69 3.53 3.30
N HIS A 193 1.35 4.65 2.63
CA HIS A 193 1.22 6.01 3.18
C HIS A 193 2.52 6.69 3.68
N ILE A 194 3.35 5.98 4.45
CA ILE A 194 4.50 6.57 5.16
C ILE A 194 5.75 6.71 4.29
N HIS A 195 5.75 6.08 3.11
CA HIS A 195 6.86 6.12 2.16
C HIS A 195 8.16 5.49 2.72
N LYS A 196 8.04 4.56 3.67
CA LYS A 196 9.16 3.86 4.31
C LYS A 196 9.02 2.35 4.10
N SER A 197 10.07 1.70 3.62
CA SER A 197 10.04 0.24 3.47
C SER A 197 10.33 -0.45 4.80
N SER A 198 9.46 -1.36 5.22
CA SER A 198 9.73 -2.20 6.38
C SER A 198 9.07 -3.56 6.22
N VAL A 199 9.77 -4.60 6.65
CA VAL A 199 9.19 -5.93 6.82
C VAL A 199 9.56 -6.47 8.18
N SER A 200 8.56 -6.90 8.92
CA SER A 200 8.74 -7.44 10.27
C SER A 200 7.71 -8.54 10.54
N ASN A 201 7.93 -9.30 11.62
CA ASN A 201 7.00 -10.33 12.04
C ASN A 201 6.48 -10.03 13.44
N TYR A 202 5.17 -10.18 13.63
CA TYR A 202 4.55 -10.14 14.95
C TYR A 202 3.61 -11.33 15.12
N ARG A 203 3.99 -12.26 15.99
CA ARG A 203 3.21 -13.48 16.30
C ARG A 203 2.74 -14.22 15.03
N ASN A 204 3.68 -14.47 14.11
CA ASN A 204 3.48 -15.14 12.82
C ASN A 204 2.71 -14.35 11.75
N VAL A 205 2.32 -13.10 12.02
CA VAL A 205 1.84 -12.16 10.99
C VAL A 205 3.02 -11.43 10.39
N THR A 206 3.19 -11.51 9.07
CA THR A 206 4.22 -10.76 8.34
C THR A 206 3.67 -9.37 7.99
N MET A 207 4.22 -8.35 8.62
CA MET A 207 3.86 -6.95 8.43
C MET A 207 4.78 -6.32 7.40
N ILE A 208 4.20 -5.72 6.36
CA ILE A 208 4.90 -5.20 5.20
C ILE A 208 4.40 -3.79 4.92
N CYS A 209 5.28 -2.81 5.14
CA CYS A 209 5.07 -1.46 4.67
C CYS A 209 5.79 -1.31 3.33
N GLY A 210 5.00 -1.08 2.28
CA GLY A 210 5.52 -0.63 1.00
C GLY A 210 6.17 0.73 1.15
N SER A 211 7.24 0.97 0.39
CA SER A 211 7.82 2.31 0.29
C SER A 211 7.02 3.17 -0.69
N CYS A 212 7.67 4.18 -1.30
CA CYS A 212 7.09 4.99 -2.35
C CYS A 212 7.84 4.89 -3.68
N TRP A 213 7.26 5.50 -4.72
CA TRP A 213 7.91 5.83 -5.99
C TRP A 213 8.09 7.34 -6.18
N GLN A 214 7.91 8.11 -5.10
CA GLN A 214 7.99 9.56 -5.08
C GLN A 214 9.25 10.00 -4.31
N SER A 215 10.08 10.85 -4.91
CA SER A 215 11.16 11.53 -4.21
C SER A 215 10.61 12.43 -3.10
N LYS A 216 11.45 12.75 -2.11
CA LYS A 216 11.05 13.61 -0.99
C LYS A 216 10.48 14.95 -1.49
N THR A 217 9.25 15.27 -1.10
CA THR A 217 8.60 16.54 -1.44
C THR A 217 8.95 17.63 -0.41
N ALA A 218 8.75 18.90 -0.79
CA ALA A 218 8.95 20.03 0.12
C ALA A 218 8.00 19.97 1.34
N PHE A 219 6.78 19.45 1.15
CA PHE A 219 5.85 19.19 2.25
C PHE A 219 6.41 18.12 3.21
N GLN A 220 6.81 16.96 2.68
CA GLN A 220 7.42 15.86 3.45
C GLN A 220 8.66 16.32 4.23
N GLU A 221 9.46 17.23 3.66
CA GLU A 221 10.59 17.83 4.37
C GLU A 221 10.17 18.65 5.58
N LYS A 222 9.15 19.51 5.43
CA LYS A 222 8.65 20.36 6.52
C LYS A 222 8.06 19.55 7.68
N VAL A 223 7.45 18.41 7.39
CA VAL A 223 6.86 17.52 8.41
C VAL A 223 7.82 16.43 8.91
N GLY A 224 9.10 16.47 8.49
CA GLY A 224 10.14 15.58 9.01
C GLY A 224 10.08 14.14 8.51
N HIS A 225 9.52 13.90 7.32
CA HIS A 225 9.50 12.58 6.70
C HIS A 225 10.85 12.25 6.03
N HIS A 226 11.24 10.98 6.11
CA HIS A 226 12.45 10.42 5.49
C HIS A 226 12.10 9.26 4.54
N PRO A 227 11.47 9.57 3.38
CA PRO A 227 11.01 8.55 2.45
C PRO A 227 12.17 7.74 1.86
N GLU A 228 11.89 6.51 1.46
CA GLU A 228 12.86 5.59 0.88
C GLU A 228 12.41 5.11 -0.51
N PRO A 229 12.40 6.00 -1.52
CA PRO A 229 11.83 5.69 -2.82
C PRO A 229 12.47 4.47 -3.47
N CYS A 230 11.72 3.82 -4.36
CA CYS A 230 12.20 2.72 -5.19
C CYS A 230 12.62 1.47 -4.40
N ARG A 231 12.03 1.25 -3.22
CA ARG A 231 12.22 0.04 -2.41
C ARG A 231 11.00 -0.86 -2.46
N VAL A 232 11.20 -2.12 -2.85
CA VAL A 232 10.12 -3.09 -3.07
C VAL A 232 10.38 -4.35 -2.24
N PRO A 233 9.59 -4.59 -1.18
CA PRO A 233 9.55 -5.87 -0.50
C PRO A 233 9.09 -6.99 -1.45
N ILE A 234 9.85 -8.08 -1.52
CA ILE A 234 9.48 -9.30 -2.24
C ILE A 234 9.50 -10.48 -1.28
N ILE A 235 8.47 -11.33 -1.38
CA ILE A 235 8.26 -12.45 -0.47
C ILE A 235 8.10 -13.74 -1.26
N ASN A 236 8.83 -14.75 -0.83
CA ASN A 236 8.61 -16.12 -1.26
C ASN A 236 7.45 -16.72 -0.45
N LEU A 237 6.33 -17.01 -1.12
CA LEU A 237 5.14 -17.55 -0.45
C LEU A 237 5.32 -18.96 0.13
N GLN A 238 6.29 -19.74 -0.37
CA GLN A 238 6.58 -21.09 0.13
C GLN A 238 7.45 -21.04 1.40
N THR A 239 8.46 -20.18 1.43
CA THR A 239 9.45 -20.14 2.52
C THR A 239 9.23 -18.99 3.52
N ARG A 240 8.37 -18.03 3.18
CA ARG A 240 8.23 -16.72 3.84
C ARG A 240 9.52 -15.90 3.88
N GLU A 241 10.55 -16.26 3.09
CA GLU A 241 11.77 -15.46 2.95
C GLU A 241 11.44 -14.11 2.31
N VAL A 242 11.98 -13.05 2.90
CA VAL A 242 11.78 -11.67 2.49
C VAL A 242 13.07 -11.08 1.94
N LYS A 243 12.98 -10.33 0.85
CA LYS A 243 14.05 -9.44 0.36
C LYS A 243 13.48 -8.06 0.11
N ILE A 244 14.28 -7.02 0.27
CA ILE A 244 13.92 -5.67 -0.16
C ILE A 244 14.79 -5.34 -1.37
N LEU A 245 14.15 -5.19 -2.53
CA LEU A 245 14.81 -4.78 -3.76
C LEU A 245 14.91 -3.25 -3.77
N LYS A 246 16.08 -2.73 -4.13
CA LYS A 246 16.33 -1.29 -4.27
C LYS A 246 16.59 -0.98 -5.75
N PHE A 247 15.79 -0.08 -6.33
CA PHE A 247 15.87 0.33 -7.73
C PHE A 247 16.34 1.78 -7.93
N GLY A 248 16.42 2.57 -6.86
CA GLY A 248 16.95 3.93 -6.83
C GLY A 248 18.27 4.02 -6.06
N GLU A 249 18.87 5.21 -6.04
CA GLU A 249 20.07 5.51 -5.24
C GLU A 249 19.79 5.63 -3.75
#